data_AF-A0A4Y2X891-F1
#
_entry.id   AF-A0A4Y2X891-F1
#
_cell.length_a   1.000
_cell.length_b   1.000
_cell.length_c   1.000
_cell.angle_alpha   90.00
_cell.angle_beta   90.00
_cell.angle_gamma   90.00
#
_symmetry.space_group_name_H-M   'P 1'
#
loop_
_entity.id
_entity.type
_entity.pdbx_description
1 polymer ?
#
loop_
_entity_poly.entity_id
_entity_poly.type
_entity_poly.pdbx_seq_one_letter_code
_entity_poly.pdbx_strand_id
1 'polypeptide(L)'
;MFERLAKQAEILENTWVTHLLGLLPYDVAQLIGREPDEIANDYGEVKKILLKRYKLTPEKFRQKFFIHNKNLGSTWKIFAYELRSFFNEWVNGVEADSFEKLSNLIITDQIKRKVSQEIKDHFIDEWSKLNSSDDLVEKLDDYDTLRSTLRSKRPRKEWHYDKQDSLKDDSALTTNGNKKLYGITHNERGQPKCFNCSKFGHISKDCPVPKPLIT
;
A
#
# COMPACT_ATOMS: atom_id res chain seq x y z
N MET A 1 23.78 -15.34 6.60
CA MET A 1 23.95 -16.82 6.53
C MET A 1 25.42 -17.21 6.67
N PHE A 2 26.32 -16.67 5.84
CA PHE A 2 27.77 -16.94 5.89
C PHE A 2 28.39 -16.68 7.28
N GLU A 3 28.24 -15.47 7.84
CA GLU A 3 28.80 -15.11 9.16
C GLU A 3 28.40 -16.11 10.27
N ARG A 4 27.18 -16.63 10.22
CA ARG A 4 26.70 -17.61 11.20
C ARG A 4 27.36 -18.97 11.02
N LEU A 5 27.50 -19.44 9.77
CA LEU A 5 28.18 -20.70 9.48
C LEU A 5 29.67 -20.61 9.85
N ALA A 6 30.30 -19.47 9.58
CA ALA A 6 31.68 -19.21 9.96
C ALA A 6 31.86 -19.20 11.48
N LYS A 7 30.98 -18.52 12.22
CA LYS A 7 31.00 -18.55 13.70
C LYS A 7 30.72 -19.95 14.28
N GLN A 8 29.77 -20.68 13.71
CA GLN A 8 29.46 -22.04 14.14
C GLN A 8 30.60 -23.03 13.87
N ALA A 9 31.37 -22.80 12.80
CA ALA A 9 32.54 -23.57 12.45
C ALA A 9 33.83 -23.02 13.09
N GLU A 10 33.72 -22.06 14.02
CA GLU A 10 34.86 -21.45 14.74
C GLU A 10 35.97 -20.91 13.83
N ILE A 11 35.57 -20.45 12.63
CA ILE A 11 36.51 -19.86 11.66
C ILE A 11 36.95 -18.50 12.18
N LEU A 12 38.26 -18.26 12.19
CA LEU A 12 38.84 -16.99 12.58
C LEU A 12 38.41 -15.86 11.63
N GLU A 13 38.05 -14.70 12.16
CA GLU A 13 37.52 -13.58 11.36
C GLU A 13 38.50 -13.10 10.27
N ASN A 14 39.81 -13.23 10.52
CA ASN A 14 40.86 -12.92 9.54
C ASN A 14 40.92 -13.90 8.34
N THR A 15 40.30 -15.07 8.42
CA THR A 15 40.18 -16.02 7.30
C THR A 15 38.79 -16.03 6.67
N TRP A 16 37.85 -15.23 7.18
CA TRP A 16 36.49 -15.18 6.62
C TRP A 16 36.50 -14.77 5.15
N VAL A 17 37.35 -13.82 4.77
CA VAL A 17 37.38 -13.38 3.37
C VAL A 17 37.88 -14.47 2.43
N THR A 18 38.90 -15.24 2.81
CA THR A 18 39.42 -16.33 1.97
C THR A 18 38.39 -17.43 1.78
N HIS A 19 37.66 -17.79 2.84
CA HIS A 19 36.54 -18.72 2.75
C HIS A 19 35.38 -18.15 1.93
N LEU A 20 35.09 -16.85 2.06
CA LEU A 20 34.05 -16.18 1.29
C LEU A 20 34.36 -16.14 -0.20
N LEU A 21 35.61 -15.84 -0.59
CA LEU A 21 36.07 -15.81 -1.97
C LEU A 21 35.88 -17.16 -2.67
N GLY A 22 36.08 -18.26 -1.97
CA GLY A 22 35.84 -19.61 -2.50
C GLY A 22 34.36 -19.95 -2.73
N LEU A 23 33.43 -19.22 -2.13
CA LEU A 23 31.98 -19.40 -2.29
C LEU A 23 31.36 -18.43 -3.30
N LEU A 24 32.08 -17.39 -3.70
CA LEU A 24 31.59 -16.36 -4.60
C LEU A 24 31.77 -16.76 -6.07
N PRO A 25 30.90 -16.26 -6.97
CA PRO A 25 31.15 -16.33 -8.41
C PRO A 25 32.50 -15.71 -8.79
N TYR A 26 33.15 -16.29 -9.80
CA TYR A 26 34.51 -15.91 -10.21
C TYR A 26 34.67 -14.41 -10.51
N ASP A 27 33.69 -13.81 -11.19
CA ASP A 27 33.69 -12.39 -11.53
C ASP A 27 33.64 -11.47 -10.30
N VAL A 28 32.97 -11.93 -9.24
CA VAL A 28 32.86 -11.21 -7.97
C VAL A 28 34.13 -11.38 -7.14
N ALA A 29 34.70 -12.58 -7.11
CA ALA A 29 35.98 -12.85 -6.46
C ALA A 29 37.12 -12.05 -7.10
N GLN A 30 37.15 -11.96 -8.44
CA GLN A 30 38.12 -11.12 -9.16
C GLN A 30 38.00 -9.64 -8.80
N LEU A 31 36.79 -9.13 -8.57
CA LEU A 31 36.59 -7.73 -8.23
C LEU A 31 37.19 -7.42 -6.87
N ILE A 32 36.99 -8.30 -5.89
CA ILE A 32 37.60 -8.18 -4.55
C ILE A 32 39.12 -8.32 -4.63
N GLY A 33 39.64 -9.27 -5.42
CA GLY A 33 41.07 -9.46 -5.59
C GLY A 33 41.82 -8.34 -6.35
N ARG A 34 41.10 -7.35 -6.90
CA ARG A 34 41.69 -6.14 -7.50
C ARG A 34 41.82 -4.98 -6.51
N GLU A 35 41.12 -5.06 -5.38
CA GLU A 35 41.26 -4.08 -4.30
C GLU A 35 42.58 -4.31 -3.55
N PRO A 36 43.16 -3.26 -2.94
CA PRO A 36 44.38 -3.40 -2.15
C PRO A 36 44.18 -4.37 -0.97
N ASP A 37 45.25 -5.04 -0.54
CA ASP A 37 45.22 -6.10 0.48
C ASP A 37 44.58 -5.66 1.82
N GLU A 38 44.68 -4.37 2.16
CA GLU A 38 44.04 -3.79 3.35
C GLU A 38 42.50 -3.90 3.30
N ILE A 39 41.93 -3.70 2.10
CA ILE A 39 40.49 -3.75 1.84
C ILE A 39 40.08 -5.20 1.53
N ALA A 40 40.89 -5.92 0.76
CA ALA A 40 40.61 -7.28 0.33
C ALA A 40 40.72 -8.32 1.46
N ASN A 41 41.37 -7.99 2.59
CA ASN A 41 41.40 -8.86 3.77
C ASN A 41 40.40 -8.43 4.87
N ASP A 42 39.82 -7.23 4.77
CA ASP A 42 38.80 -6.77 5.71
C ASP A 42 37.41 -7.26 5.29
N TYR A 43 36.80 -8.12 6.11
CA TYR A 43 35.46 -8.64 5.82
C TYR A 43 34.39 -7.54 5.75
N GLY A 44 34.52 -6.48 6.54
CA GLY A 44 33.59 -5.35 6.52
C GLY A 44 33.61 -4.61 5.19
N GLU A 45 34.80 -4.34 4.64
CA GLU A 45 34.98 -3.71 3.34
C GLU A 45 34.54 -4.63 2.19
N VAL A 46 34.91 -5.92 2.23
CA VAL A 46 34.44 -6.90 1.25
C VAL A 46 32.92 -7.03 1.29
N LYS A 47 32.31 -7.01 2.47
CA LYS A 47 30.84 -6.97 2.63
C LYS A 47 30.27 -5.71 1.96
N LYS A 48 30.86 -4.52 2.15
CA LYS A 48 30.41 -3.28 1.47
C LYS A 48 30.51 -3.39 -0.05
N ILE A 49 31.61 -3.92 -0.59
CA ILE A 49 31.82 -4.15 -2.03
C ILE A 49 30.74 -5.09 -2.59
N LEU A 50 30.48 -6.20 -1.91
CA LEU A 50 29.44 -7.15 -2.29
C LEU A 50 28.05 -6.51 -2.29
N LEU A 51 27.71 -5.77 -1.22
CA LEU A 51 26.45 -5.06 -1.12
C LEU A 51 26.27 -4.06 -2.28
N LYS A 52 27.33 -3.30 -2.61
CA LYS A 52 27.33 -2.36 -3.75
C LYS A 52 27.17 -3.09 -5.09
N ARG A 53 27.92 -4.17 -5.33
CA ARG A 53 27.90 -4.94 -6.59
C ARG A 53 26.55 -5.59 -6.87
N TYR A 54 25.92 -6.18 -5.85
CA TYR A 54 24.59 -6.78 -5.95
C TYR A 54 23.45 -5.74 -5.87
N LYS A 55 23.80 -4.45 -5.81
CA LYS A 55 22.85 -3.33 -5.64
C LYS A 55 21.89 -3.61 -4.48
N LEU A 56 22.39 -4.16 -3.38
CA LEU A 56 21.63 -4.40 -2.17
C LEU A 56 21.51 -3.07 -1.44
N THR A 57 20.60 -2.24 -1.92
CA THR A 57 20.24 -0.97 -1.30
C THR A 57 19.42 -1.22 -0.03
N PRO A 58 19.34 -0.25 0.88
CA PRO A 58 18.45 -0.32 2.04
C PRO A 58 17.01 -0.67 1.64
N GLU A 59 16.57 -0.20 0.47
CA GLU A 59 15.28 -0.52 -0.13
C GLU A 59 15.09 -2.03 -0.44
N LYS A 60 16.13 -2.75 -0.88
CA LYS A 60 16.01 -4.20 -1.09
C LYS A 60 15.90 -4.95 0.23
N PHE A 61 16.59 -4.50 1.28
CA PHE A 61 16.44 -5.08 2.62
C PHE A 61 15.04 -4.82 3.19
N ARG A 62 14.51 -3.61 2.99
CA ARG A 62 13.11 -3.28 3.30
C ARG A 62 12.14 -4.24 2.61
N GLN A 63 12.27 -4.40 1.29
CA GLN A 63 11.40 -5.30 0.53
C GLN A 63 11.49 -6.73 1.05
N LYS A 64 12.71 -7.23 1.29
CA LYS A 64 12.91 -8.56 1.88
C LYS A 64 12.24 -8.66 3.24
N PHE A 65 12.43 -7.70 4.15
CA PHE A 65 11.82 -7.72 5.47
C PHE A 65 10.30 -7.94 5.43
N PHE A 66 9.61 -7.27 4.50
CA PHE A 66 8.15 -7.31 4.44
C PHE A 66 7.54 -8.39 3.55
N ILE A 67 8.28 -8.90 2.56
CA ILE A 67 7.81 -9.97 1.66
C ILE A 67 8.28 -11.35 2.16
N HIS A 68 9.26 -11.38 3.07
CA HIS A 68 9.84 -12.63 3.56
C HIS A 68 8.82 -13.47 4.31
N ASN A 69 8.61 -14.67 3.79
CA ASN A 69 7.78 -15.71 4.40
C ASN A 69 8.67 -16.79 4.98
N LYS A 70 8.16 -17.47 6.02
CA LYS A 70 8.86 -18.60 6.62
C LYS A 70 8.98 -19.73 5.59
N ASN A 71 10.20 -20.21 5.38
CA ASN A 71 10.45 -21.39 4.55
C ASN A 71 9.86 -22.65 5.21
N LEU A 72 9.29 -23.54 4.39
CA LEU A 72 8.62 -24.76 4.85
C LEU A 72 9.53 -25.66 5.71
N GLY A 73 10.85 -25.65 5.48
CA GLY A 73 11.85 -26.41 6.23
C GLY A 73 12.62 -25.64 7.31
N SER A 74 12.38 -24.34 7.53
CA SER A 74 13.11 -23.56 8.55
C SER A 74 12.40 -23.54 9.90
N THR A 75 13.18 -23.43 10.98
CA THR A 75 12.63 -23.22 12.33
C THR A 75 12.23 -21.75 12.51
N TRP A 76 11.27 -21.48 13.40
CA TRP A 76 10.85 -20.11 13.74
C TRP A 76 12.00 -19.24 14.26
N LYS A 77 12.98 -19.84 14.95
CA LYS A 77 14.19 -19.14 15.41
C LYS A 77 15.02 -18.61 14.24
N ILE A 78 15.18 -19.41 13.18
CA ILE A 78 15.91 -19.01 11.98
C ILE A 78 15.16 -17.88 11.27
N PHE A 79 13.84 -18.03 11.11
CA PHE A 79 13.00 -17.00 10.49
C PHE A 79 13.06 -15.67 11.25
N ALA A 80 12.91 -15.66 12.58
CA ALA A 80 13.00 -14.44 13.38
C ALA A 80 14.38 -13.77 13.27
N TYR A 81 15.45 -14.56 13.20
CA TYR A 81 16.80 -14.06 12.98
C TYR A 81 16.97 -13.43 11.58
N GLU A 82 16.47 -14.08 10.52
CA GLU A 82 16.49 -13.55 9.16
C GLU A 82 15.70 -12.23 9.07
N LEU A 83 14.51 -12.17 9.68
CA LEU A 83 13.72 -10.95 9.78
C LEU A 83 14.49 -9.82 10.46
N ARG A 84 15.09 -10.10 11.63
CA ARG A 84 15.87 -9.12 12.39
C ARG A 84 17.10 -8.65 11.61
N SER A 85 17.74 -9.54 10.87
CA SER A 85 18.89 -9.20 10.02
C SER A 85 18.48 -8.25 8.91
N PHE A 86 17.39 -8.52 8.18
CA PHE A 86 16.91 -7.61 7.14
C PHE A 86 16.50 -6.26 7.70
N PHE A 87 15.83 -6.25 8.87
CA PHE A 87 15.45 -5.02 9.55
C PHE A 87 16.67 -4.17 9.93
N ASN A 88 17.66 -4.76 10.60
CA ASN A 88 18.85 -4.04 11.04
C ASN A 88 19.66 -3.51 9.85
N GLU A 89 19.85 -4.30 8.79
CA GLU A 89 20.56 -3.86 7.58
C GLU A 89 19.81 -2.74 6.85
N TRP A 90 18.46 -2.74 6.89
CA TRP A 90 17.66 -1.63 6.38
C TRP A 90 17.80 -0.36 7.22
N VAL A 91 17.61 -0.46 8.54
CA VAL A 91 17.67 0.67 9.48
C VAL A 91 19.06 1.31 9.48
N ASN A 92 20.11 0.48 9.53
CA ASN A 92 21.50 0.95 9.45
C ASN A 92 21.79 1.59 8.09
N GLY A 93 21.26 1.02 7.01
CA GLY A 93 21.45 1.55 5.66
C GLY A 93 20.74 2.87 5.38
N VAL A 94 19.70 3.22 6.15
CA VAL A 94 19.01 4.53 6.11
C VAL A 94 19.54 5.48 7.21
N GLU A 95 20.52 5.04 8.01
CA GLU A 95 21.07 5.80 9.13
C GLU A 95 19.99 6.30 10.12
N ALA A 96 18.97 5.45 10.35
CA ALA A 96 17.90 5.72 11.30
C ALA A 96 18.37 5.38 12.73
N ASP A 97 19.11 6.31 13.32
CA ASP A 97 19.73 6.22 14.66
C ASP A 97 18.81 6.58 15.82
N SER A 98 17.66 7.22 15.55
CA SER A 98 16.68 7.61 16.56
C SER A 98 15.37 6.83 16.44
N PHE A 99 14.68 6.63 17.57
CA PHE A 99 13.33 6.06 17.57
C PHE A 99 12.37 6.87 16.70
N GLU A 100 12.49 8.20 16.68
CA GLU A 100 11.67 9.08 15.84
C GLU A 100 11.89 8.81 14.35
N LYS A 101 13.15 8.73 13.90
CA LYS A 101 13.48 8.40 12.51
C LYS A 101 12.96 7.02 12.12
N LEU A 102 13.10 6.03 13.01
CA LEU A 102 12.58 4.69 12.79
C LEU A 102 11.05 4.69 12.71
N SER A 103 10.38 5.37 13.64
CA SER A 103 8.92 5.50 13.65
C SER A 103 8.42 6.14 12.35
N ASN A 104 9.01 7.26 11.95
CA ASN A 104 8.70 7.94 10.69
C ASN A 104 8.92 7.02 9.48
N LEU A 105 10.01 6.27 9.45
CA LEU A 105 10.33 5.32 8.38
C LEU A 105 9.27 4.20 8.27
N ILE A 106 8.83 3.64 9.40
CA ILE A 106 7.81 2.59 9.45
C ILE A 106 6.43 3.14 9.04
N ILE A 107 6.04 4.31 9.55
CA ILE A 107 4.78 4.96 9.18
C ILE A 107 4.76 5.27 7.68
N THR A 108 5.85 5.84 7.16
CA THR A 108 6.02 6.12 5.73
C THR A 108 5.85 4.85 4.90
N ASP A 109 6.46 3.73 5.30
CA ASP A 109 6.29 2.45 4.60
C ASP A 109 4.84 1.95 4.63
N GLN A 110 4.16 2.07 5.77
CA GLN A 110 2.75 1.69 5.90
C GLN A 110 1.83 2.51 4.97
N ILE A 111 2.05 3.82 4.88
CA ILE A 111 1.31 4.69 3.96
C ILE A 111 1.58 4.26 2.52
N LYS A 112 2.86 4.08 2.13
CA LYS A 112 3.23 3.63 0.77
C LYS A 112 2.59 2.30 0.37
N ARG A 113 2.32 1.38 1.31
CA ARG A 113 1.61 0.12 1.02
C ARG A 113 0.14 0.33 0.68
N LYS A 114 -0.51 1.31 1.32
CA LYS A 114 -1.94 1.61 1.14
C LYS A 114 -2.20 2.42 -0.13
N VAL A 115 -1.21 3.16 -0.61
CA VAL A 115 -1.31 3.95 -1.83
C VAL A 115 -1.46 3.04 -3.06
N SER A 116 -2.48 3.34 -3.87
CA SER A 116 -2.77 2.62 -5.13
C SER A 116 -1.66 2.78 -6.17
N GLN A 117 -1.57 1.84 -7.12
CA GLN A 117 -0.52 1.88 -8.15
C GLN A 117 -0.58 3.13 -9.03
N GLU A 118 -1.78 3.62 -9.34
CA GLU A 118 -1.99 4.85 -10.14
C GLU A 118 -1.27 6.07 -9.53
N ILE A 119 -1.32 6.20 -8.20
CA ILE A 119 -0.67 7.30 -7.48
C ILE A 119 0.85 7.06 -7.44
N LYS A 120 1.31 5.81 -7.27
CA LYS A 120 2.73 5.47 -7.30
C LYS A 120 3.37 5.80 -8.64
N ASP A 121 2.66 5.52 -9.73
CA ASP A 121 3.14 5.78 -11.09
C ASP A 121 3.26 7.28 -11.35
N HIS A 122 2.39 8.11 -10.76
CA HIS A 122 2.49 9.57 -10.84
C HIS A 122 3.77 10.11 -10.18
N PHE A 123 4.22 9.47 -9.10
CA PHE A 123 5.38 9.92 -8.30
C PHE A 123 6.63 9.05 -8.50
N ILE A 124 6.75 8.30 -9.60
CA ILE A 124 7.76 7.23 -9.74
C ILE A 124 9.20 7.66 -9.43
N ASP A 125 9.60 8.87 -9.84
CA ASP A 125 10.96 9.41 -9.65
C ASP A 125 11.22 9.97 -8.24
N GLU A 126 10.16 10.36 -7.55
CA GLU A 126 10.22 10.91 -6.20
C GLU A 126 9.90 9.87 -5.13
N TRP A 127 9.21 8.79 -5.50
CA TRP A 127 8.66 7.79 -4.59
C TRP A 127 9.72 7.15 -3.68
N SER A 128 10.93 6.93 -4.21
CA SER A 128 12.05 6.39 -3.44
C SER A 128 12.74 7.41 -2.53
N LYS A 129 12.51 8.71 -2.74
CA LYS A 129 13.10 9.82 -1.98
C LYS A 129 12.22 10.25 -0.79
N LEU A 130 10.93 9.93 -0.84
CA LEU A 130 9.96 10.23 0.22
C LEU A 130 10.21 9.34 1.45
N ASN A 131 11.15 9.71 2.31
CA ASN A 131 11.45 9.01 3.57
C ASN A 131 10.85 9.70 4.80
N SER A 132 10.24 10.89 4.61
CA SER A 132 9.47 11.59 5.63
C SER A 132 7.98 11.26 5.48
N SER A 133 7.34 10.95 6.61
CA SER A 133 5.90 10.67 6.63
C SER A 133 5.09 11.92 6.29
N ASP A 134 5.51 13.09 6.80
CA ASP A 134 4.78 14.34 6.64
C ASP A 134 4.79 14.80 5.17
N ASP A 135 5.97 14.81 4.54
CA ASP A 135 6.14 15.16 3.11
C ASP A 135 5.37 14.19 2.19
N LEU A 136 5.32 12.90 2.56
CA LEU A 136 4.53 11.92 1.81
C LEU A 136 3.03 12.20 1.92
N VAL A 137 2.53 12.50 3.11
CA VAL A 137 1.09 12.78 3.31
C VAL A 137 0.68 14.05 2.57
N GLU A 138 1.46 15.12 2.68
CA GLU A 138 1.21 16.38 1.99
C GLU A 138 1.06 16.19 0.47
N LYS A 139 2.00 15.47 -0.16
CA LYS A 139 1.94 15.17 -1.60
C LYS A 139 0.74 14.30 -2.01
N LEU A 140 0.32 13.38 -1.14
CA LEU A 140 -0.85 12.54 -1.41
C LEU A 140 -2.15 13.35 -1.34
N ASP A 141 -2.28 14.23 -0.35
CA ASP A 141 -3.44 15.10 -0.18
C ASP A 141 -3.54 16.15 -1.30
N ASP A 142 -2.41 16.71 -1.75
CA ASP A 142 -2.35 17.59 -2.91
C ASP A 142 -2.82 16.88 -4.18
N TYR A 143 -2.36 15.65 -4.41
CA TYR A 143 -2.79 14.84 -5.55
C TYR A 143 -4.29 14.55 -5.51
N ASP A 144 -4.84 14.16 -4.36
CA ASP A 144 -6.27 13.90 -4.22
C ASP A 144 -7.11 15.17 -4.39
N THR A 145 -6.60 16.32 -3.94
CA THR A 145 -7.23 17.63 -4.17
C THR A 145 -7.28 17.95 -5.67
N LEU A 146 -6.16 17.83 -6.39
CA LEU A 146 -6.12 18.03 -7.85
C LEU A 146 -7.03 17.05 -8.59
N ARG A 147 -7.02 15.78 -8.20
CA ARG A 147 -7.85 14.73 -8.80
C ARG A 147 -9.33 14.94 -8.56
N SER A 148 -9.72 15.45 -7.39
CA SER A 148 -11.11 15.76 -7.06
C SER A 148 -11.63 16.94 -7.88
N THR A 149 -10.83 18.00 -8.08
CA THR A 149 -11.22 19.14 -8.93
C THR A 149 -11.39 18.74 -10.39
N LEU A 150 -10.53 17.88 -10.92
CA LEU A 150 -10.65 17.32 -12.28
C LEU A 150 -11.91 16.46 -12.44
N ARG A 151 -12.31 15.70 -11.40
CA ARG A 151 -13.55 14.93 -11.41
C ARG A 151 -14.80 15.80 -11.32
N SER A 152 -14.75 16.88 -10.54
CA SER A 152 -15.85 17.85 -10.42
C SER A 152 -16.11 18.62 -11.72
N LYS A 153 -15.07 18.85 -12.54
CA LYS A 153 -15.17 19.53 -13.85
C LYS A 153 -15.67 18.65 -15.00
N ARG A 154 -15.93 17.35 -14.79
CA ARG A 154 -16.59 16.54 -15.82
C ARG A 154 -18.03 17.04 -15.94
N PRO A 155 -18.50 17.53 -17.11
CA PRO A 155 -19.88 17.94 -17.27
C PRO A 155 -20.74 16.74 -16.91
N ARG A 156 -21.58 16.89 -15.89
CA ARG A 156 -22.69 15.98 -15.67
C ARG A 156 -23.43 15.97 -17.00
N LYS A 157 -23.48 14.82 -17.70
CA LYS A 157 -24.30 14.68 -18.89
C LYS A 157 -25.74 15.01 -18.48
N GLU A 158 -26.12 16.25 -18.79
CA GLU A 158 -27.44 16.80 -18.54
C GLU A 158 -28.34 16.11 -19.57
N TRP A 159 -29.02 15.06 -19.11
CA TRP A 159 -30.08 14.44 -19.89
C TRP A 159 -31.21 15.48 -20.01
N HIS A 160 -31.15 16.31 -21.06
CA HIS A 160 -32.27 17.11 -21.50
C HIS A 160 -33.34 16.14 -22.02
N TYR A 161 -34.33 15.85 -21.18
CA TYR A 161 -35.60 15.34 -21.67
C TYR A 161 -36.40 16.54 -22.18
N ASP A 162 -36.56 16.62 -23.50
CA ASP A 162 -37.48 17.55 -24.14
C ASP A 162 -38.89 17.39 -23.57
N LYS A 163 -39.44 18.53 -23.15
CA LYS A 163 -40.79 18.66 -22.59
C LYS A 163 -41.72 19.09 -23.71
N GLN A 164 -42.79 18.33 -23.96
CA GLN A 164 -43.91 18.82 -24.77
C GLN A 164 -45.25 18.57 -24.06
N ASP A 165 -45.83 19.70 -23.62
CA ASP A 165 -47.22 20.08 -23.42
C ASP A 165 -48.26 19.11 -22.84
N SER A 166 -48.86 19.46 -21.70
CA SER A 166 -50.10 20.28 -21.65
C SER A 166 -50.77 20.31 -20.25
N LEU A 167 -50.83 21.54 -19.70
CA LEU A 167 -51.91 22.21 -18.94
C LEU A 167 -52.62 21.61 -17.70
N LYS A 168 -52.75 22.53 -16.70
CA LYS A 168 -53.67 22.67 -15.55
C LYS A 168 -53.11 22.23 -14.17
N ASP A 169 -52.72 23.20 -13.34
CA ASP A 169 -53.50 23.85 -12.24
C ASP A 169 -53.88 22.85 -11.13
N ASP A 170 -53.65 23.05 -9.83
CA ASP A 170 -53.34 24.25 -9.06
C ASP A 170 -52.91 23.86 -7.60
N SER A 171 -52.27 24.79 -6.90
CA SER A 171 -52.10 24.88 -5.43
C SER A 171 -51.08 24.00 -4.65
N ALA A 172 -49.97 24.67 -4.32
CA ALA A 172 -49.56 25.02 -2.95
C ALA A 172 -48.92 23.99 -1.97
N LEU A 173 -47.70 24.36 -1.57
CA LEU A 173 -47.07 24.23 -0.23
C LEU A 173 -46.18 23.00 0.06
N THR A 174 -44.88 23.22 -0.16
CA THR A 174 -43.78 23.12 0.83
C THR A 174 -43.81 21.93 1.79
N THR A 175 -42.78 21.07 1.80
CA THR A 175 -41.47 21.28 2.43
C THR A 175 -40.77 19.92 2.60
N ASN A 176 -39.45 19.92 2.39
CA ASN A 176 -38.44 19.13 3.11
C ASN A 176 -38.47 17.59 3.09
N GLY A 177 -37.39 17.05 2.52
CA GLY A 177 -36.68 15.92 3.13
C GLY A 177 -36.34 14.78 2.17
N ASN A 178 -35.28 14.96 1.38
CA ASN A 178 -34.60 13.85 0.68
C ASN A 178 -33.94 12.92 1.73
N LYS A 179 -34.74 12.07 2.38
CA LYS A 179 -34.25 10.89 3.07
C LYS A 179 -34.21 9.75 2.06
N LYS A 180 -33.01 9.45 1.56
CA LYS A 180 -32.68 8.20 0.86
C LYS A 180 -33.21 7.03 1.70
N LEU A 181 -34.24 6.35 1.22
CA LEU A 181 -34.75 5.10 1.79
C LEU A 181 -34.41 3.98 0.82
N TYR A 182 -33.29 3.34 1.12
CA TYR A 182 -32.82 2.09 0.55
C TYR A 182 -33.93 1.03 0.69
N GLY A 183 -34.37 0.42 -0.42
CA GLY A 183 -35.20 -0.79 -0.39
C GLY A 183 -36.54 -0.77 -1.13
N ILE A 184 -36.91 0.29 -1.87
CA ILE A 184 -38.16 0.28 -2.64
C ILE A 184 -37.96 -0.47 -3.96
N THR A 185 -38.74 -1.52 -4.18
CA THR A 185 -38.78 -2.24 -5.47
C THR A 185 -39.74 -1.52 -6.42
N HIS A 186 -39.30 -1.29 -7.66
CA HIS A 186 -40.10 -0.63 -8.70
C HIS A 186 -40.46 -1.61 -9.83
N ASN A 187 -41.61 -1.42 -10.49
CA ASN A 187 -41.92 -2.15 -11.74
C ASN A 187 -41.19 -1.52 -12.95
N GLU A 188 -41.34 -2.13 -14.13
CA GLU A 188 -40.76 -1.65 -15.39
C GLU A 188 -41.19 -0.22 -15.77
N ARG A 189 -42.27 0.30 -15.18
CA ARG A 189 -42.78 1.66 -15.34
C ARG A 189 -42.32 2.61 -14.24
N GLY A 190 -41.39 2.19 -13.38
CA GLY A 190 -40.84 3.00 -12.28
C GLY A 190 -41.80 3.23 -11.11
N GLN A 191 -42.94 2.54 -11.04
CA GLN A 191 -43.89 2.70 -9.96
C GLN A 191 -43.43 1.91 -8.72
N PRO A 192 -43.43 2.50 -7.52
CA PRO A 192 -43.01 1.81 -6.31
C PRO A 192 -44.00 0.70 -5.93
N LYS A 193 -43.49 -0.42 -5.42
CA LYS A 193 -44.28 -1.50 -4.86
C LYS A 193 -44.63 -1.20 -3.40
N CYS A 194 -45.91 -1.27 -3.08
CA CYS A 194 -46.39 -1.19 -1.71
C CYS A 194 -46.08 -2.51 -0.98
N PHE A 195 -45.38 -2.46 0.15
CA PHE A 195 -45.11 -3.67 0.95
C PHE A 195 -46.32 -4.16 1.75
N ASN A 196 -47.36 -3.34 1.90
CA ASN A 196 -48.58 -3.73 2.61
C ASN A 196 -49.52 -4.57 1.73
N CYS A 197 -49.82 -4.12 0.51
CA CYS A 197 -50.76 -4.80 -0.39
C CYS A 197 -50.11 -5.41 -1.64
N SER A 198 -48.78 -5.31 -1.77
CA SER A 198 -48.00 -5.78 -2.92
C SER A 198 -48.36 -5.17 -4.28
N LYS A 199 -49.24 -4.15 -4.34
CA LYS A 199 -49.60 -3.43 -5.57
C LYS A 199 -48.59 -2.32 -5.88
N PHE A 200 -48.46 -1.99 -7.16
CA PHE A 200 -47.60 -0.90 -7.64
C PHE A 200 -48.38 0.42 -7.71
N GLY A 201 -47.68 1.55 -7.54
CA GLY A 201 -48.22 2.90 -7.67
C GLY A 201 -48.26 3.72 -6.39
N HIS A 202 -47.96 3.12 -5.24
CA HIS A 202 -47.87 3.81 -3.94
C HIS A 202 -46.92 3.03 -3.00
N ILE A 203 -46.45 3.68 -1.93
CA ILE A 203 -45.67 3.03 -0.85
C ILE A 203 -46.59 2.66 0.32
N SER A 204 -46.14 1.80 1.24
CA SER A 204 -46.96 1.30 2.37
C SER A 204 -47.57 2.36 3.27
N LYS A 205 -47.04 3.59 3.26
CA LYS A 205 -47.58 4.72 4.02
C LYS A 205 -48.89 5.26 3.45
N ASP A 206 -49.04 5.18 2.12
CA ASP A 206 -50.17 5.74 1.37
C ASP A 206 -51.11 4.63 0.90
N CYS A 207 -51.08 3.46 1.57
CA CYS A 207 -51.89 2.32 1.19
C CYS A 207 -53.33 2.50 1.67
N PRO A 208 -54.34 2.41 0.78
CA PRO A 208 -55.75 2.51 1.17
C PRO A 208 -56.25 1.28 1.94
N VAL A 209 -55.45 0.22 2.02
CA VAL A 209 -55.77 -1.01 2.76
C VAL A 209 -55.17 -0.93 4.15
N PRO A 210 -55.94 -1.21 5.23
CA PRO A 210 -55.39 -1.30 6.58
C PRO A 210 -54.26 -2.32 6.64
N LYS A 211 -53.26 -2.10 7.50
CA LYS A 211 -52.21 -3.10 7.73
C LYS A 211 -52.85 -4.36 8.31
N PRO A 212 -52.55 -5.56 7.79
CA PRO A 212 -53.01 -6.79 8.44
C PRO A 212 -52.40 -6.86 9.84
N LEU A 213 -53.25 -7.04 10.85
CA LEU A 213 -52.82 -7.34 12.21
C LEU A 213 -52.14 -8.71 12.18
N ILE A 214 -50.83 -8.72 12.39
CA ILE A 214 -50.05 -9.94 12.56
C ILE A 214 -50.55 -10.60 13.85
N THR A 215 -51.17 -11.79 13.74
CA THR A 215 -51.32 -12.74 14.85
C THR A 215 -50.34 -13.88 14.61
#